data_AF-A0A522IFV1-F1
#
_entry.id   AF-A0A522IFV1-F1
#
_cell.length_a   1.000
_cell.length_b   1.000
_cell.length_c   1.000
_cell.angle_alpha   90.00
_cell.angle_beta   90.00
_cell.angle_gamma   90.00
#
_symmetry.space_group_name_H-M   'P 1'
#
loop_
_entity.id
_entity.type
_entity.pdbx_description
1 polymer ?
#
loop_
_entity_poly.entity_id
_entity_poly.type
_entity_poly.pdbx_seq_one_letter_code
_entity_poly.pdbx_strand_id
1 'polypeptide(L)'
;MTVNLAIVYYSTYGTNFNTAVIAAEATRKMDDVELRLLKVKETAPLDIIVNQPAWKAQSDRTSDIPNATIEDMEWANAYLIIAPTRYGVQASQMRSFIDTLGPLWAKGGLANKAVSAMTSAKNTHGGQESTLLSFYTTAMHWGAIVVSPGYTDPSIYASGGNPYGYSHTQGADFDEVARAAIQHQTTRLVSVARKLL
;
A
#
# COMPACT_ATOMS: atom_id res chain seq x y z
N MET A 1 -1.77 -5.78 23.34
CA MET A 1 -1.45 -6.73 22.24
C MET A 1 -0.93 -5.92 21.08
N THR A 2 0.17 -6.35 20.48
CA THR A 2 0.90 -5.61 19.44
C THR A 2 0.23 -5.78 18.07
N VAL A 3 0.09 -4.69 17.31
CA VAL A 3 -0.31 -4.74 15.90
C VAL A 3 0.92 -5.02 15.04
N ASN A 4 0.84 -6.04 14.17
CA ASN A 4 1.89 -6.34 13.20
C ASN A 4 1.45 -5.80 11.84
N LEU A 5 1.98 -4.64 11.46
CA LEU A 5 1.66 -3.96 10.21
C LEU A 5 2.68 -4.33 9.12
N ALA A 6 2.20 -4.89 8.01
CA ALA A 6 2.96 -4.99 6.77
C ALA A 6 2.53 -3.86 5.81
N ILE A 7 3.46 -2.97 5.47
CA ILE A 7 3.31 -2.03 4.36
C ILE A 7 3.95 -2.67 3.14
N VAL A 8 3.12 -3.16 2.21
CA VAL A 8 3.57 -3.83 0.98
C VAL A 8 3.37 -2.88 -0.18
N TYR A 9 4.47 -2.47 -0.82
CA TYR A 9 4.39 -1.48 -1.90
C TYR A 9 5.10 -1.91 -3.19
N TYR A 10 4.57 -1.47 -4.33
CA TYR A 10 5.29 -1.46 -5.60
C TYR A 10 5.48 -0.01 -6.07
N SER A 11 6.67 0.34 -6.57
CA SER A 11 6.98 1.71 -7.00
C SER A 11 8.01 1.76 -8.14
N THR A 12 7.54 2.10 -9.33
CA THR A 12 8.38 2.30 -10.52
C THR A 12 9.23 3.58 -10.42
N TYR A 13 8.60 4.71 -10.07
CA TYR A 13 9.22 6.05 -10.12
C TYR A 13 9.28 6.77 -8.78
N GLY A 14 9.09 6.05 -7.66
CA GLY A 14 9.25 6.60 -6.31
C GLY A 14 7.98 7.16 -5.66
N THR A 15 6.92 7.48 -6.40
CA THR A 15 5.69 8.04 -5.82
C THR A 15 5.10 7.16 -4.71
N ASN A 16 4.86 5.88 -5.00
CA ASN A 16 4.29 4.96 -4.00
C ASN A 16 5.27 4.61 -2.89
N PHE A 17 6.57 4.66 -3.17
CA PHE A 17 7.58 4.52 -2.13
C PHE A 17 7.55 5.71 -1.16
N ASN A 18 7.41 6.95 -1.65
CA ASN A 18 7.22 8.13 -0.80
C ASN A 18 5.96 8.00 0.07
N THR A 19 4.84 7.57 -0.51
CA THR A 19 3.61 7.26 0.24
C THR A 19 3.88 6.23 1.35
N ALA A 20 4.60 5.14 1.02
CA ALA A 20 4.94 4.09 1.97
C ALA A 20 5.87 4.58 3.10
N VAL A 21 6.83 5.46 2.79
CA VAL A 21 7.72 6.08 3.78
C VAL A 21 6.92 6.96 4.74
N ILE A 22 5.99 7.78 4.24
CA ILE A 22 5.14 8.63 5.09
C ILE A 22 4.27 7.79 6.02
N ALA A 23 3.69 6.70 5.51
CA ALA A 23 2.93 5.75 6.33
C ALA A 23 3.82 5.04 7.37
N ALA A 24 5.04 4.64 6.99
CA ALA A 24 6.01 4.05 7.90
C ALA A 24 6.45 5.02 9.01
N GLU A 25 6.72 6.29 8.67
CA GLU A 25 7.02 7.36 9.62
C GLU A 25 5.88 7.60 10.61
N ALA A 26 4.63 7.56 10.13
CA ALA A 26 3.45 7.66 10.98
C ALA A 26 3.38 6.47 11.95
N THR A 27 3.58 5.26 11.43
CA THR A 27 3.51 4.01 12.21
C THR A 27 4.56 3.95 13.31
N ARG A 28 5.81 4.37 13.03
CA ARG A 28 6.91 4.38 14.01
C ARG A 28 6.68 5.30 15.21
N LYS A 29 5.71 6.21 15.13
CA LYS A 29 5.29 7.09 16.23
C LYS A 29 4.17 6.49 17.08
N MET A 30 3.67 5.30 16.72
CA MET A 30 2.57 4.64 17.42
C MET A 30 3.13 3.59 18.38
N ASP A 31 2.54 3.52 19.58
CA ASP A 31 2.87 2.49 20.55
C ASP A 31 2.26 1.13 20.17
N ASP A 32 2.92 0.05 20.58
CA ASP A 32 2.48 -1.33 20.36
C ASP A 32 2.21 -1.67 18.88
N VAL A 33 3.07 -1.19 17.97
CA VAL A 33 3.04 -1.56 16.55
C VAL A 33 4.42 -2.03 16.09
N GLU A 34 4.50 -3.28 15.61
CA GLU A 34 5.65 -3.74 14.84
C GLU A 34 5.39 -3.51 13.36
N LEU A 35 6.38 -2.91 12.67
CA LEU A 35 6.28 -2.52 11.27
C LEU A 35 7.26 -3.32 10.41
N ARG A 36 6.77 -3.87 9.30
CA ARG A 36 7.59 -4.27 8.15
C ARG A 36 7.24 -3.42 6.93
N LEU A 37 8.24 -2.71 6.40
CA LEU A 37 8.15 -2.00 5.13
C LEU A 37 8.77 -2.89 4.04
N LEU A 38 7.96 -3.32 3.09
CA LEU A 38 8.31 -4.39 2.15
C LEU A 38 8.04 -3.93 0.72
N LYS A 39 9.03 -4.09 -0.16
CA LYS A 39 8.84 -3.83 -1.59
C LYS A 39 8.36 -5.08 -2.30
N VAL A 40 7.53 -4.93 -3.33
CA VAL A 40 7.20 -6.02 -4.25
C VAL A 40 8.36 -6.20 -5.22
N LYS A 41 8.73 -7.47 -5.46
CA LYS A 41 9.80 -7.83 -6.39
C LYS A 41 9.52 -7.28 -7.80
N GLU A 42 10.53 -6.66 -8.39
CA GLU A 42 10.46 -6.20 -9.77
C GLU A 42 10.43 -7.39 -10.75
N THR A 43 9.59 -7.29 -11.78
CA THR A 43 9.41 -8.33 -12.81
C THR A 43 9.71 -7.81 -14.22
N ALA A 44 9.91 -6.50 -14.38
CA ALA A 44 10.31 -5.94 -15.66
C ALA A 44 11.72 -6.43 -16.07
N PRO A 45 11.96 -6.69 -17.36
CA PRO A 45 13.29 -6.98 -17.87
C PRO A 45 14.30 -5.89 -17.52
N LEU A 46 15.55 -6.29 -17.22
CA LEU A 46 16.57 -5.36 -16.74
C LEU A 46 16.87 -4.25 -17.75
N ASP A 47 16.89 -4.58 -19.05
CA ASP A 47 17.09 -3.64 -20.15
C ASP A 47 16.02 -2.54 -20.18
N ILE A 48 14.76 -2.87 -19.86
CA ILE A 48 13.69 -1.87 -19.74
C ILE A 48 13.92 -0.92 -18.57
N ILE A 49 14.40 -1.44 -17.44
CA ILE A 49 14.65 -0.66 -16.22
C ILE A 49 15.84 0.28 -16.43
N VAL A 50 16.97 -0.22 -16.93
CA VAL A 50 18.21 0.57 -17.07
C VAL A 50 18.06 1.68 -18.12
N ASN A 51 17.21 1.48 -19.13
CA ASN A 51 16.93 2.48 -20.15
C ASN A 51 15.98 3.61 -19.66
N GLN A 52 15.50 3.53 -18.42
CA GLN A 52 14.64 4.55 -17.80
C GLN A 52 15.33 5.12 -16.55
N PRO A 53 16.04 6.26 -16.65
CA PRO A 53 16.87 6.79 -15.57
C PRO A 53 16.14 6.93 -14.21
N ALA A 54 14.89 7.40 -14.23
CA ALA A 54 14.08 7.53 -13.02
C ALA A 54 13.73 6.17 -12.38
N TRP A 55 13.53 5.12 -13.18
CA TRP A 55 13.25 3.78 -12.67
C TRP A 55 14.51 3.13 -12.11
N LYS A 56 15.65 3.25 -12.82
CA LYS A 56 16.95 2.80 -12.33
C LYS A 56 17.30 3.45 -10.99
N ALA A 57 17.17 4.78 -10.91
CA ALA A 57 17.43 5.52 -9.68
C ALA A 57 16.52 5.06 -8.52
N GLN A 58 15.25 4.82 -8.80
CA GLN A 58 14.32 4.28 -7.79
C GLN A 58 14.67 2.85 -7.35
N SER A 59 15.10 1.99 -8.28
CA SER A 59 15.57 0.64 -7.98
C SER A 59 16.79 0.66 -7.05
N ASP A 60 17.76 1.52 -7.35
CA ASP A 60 18.97 1.68 -6.53
C ASP A 60 18.64 2.21 -5.14
N ARG A 61 17.77 3.23 -5.08
CA ARG A 61 17.31 3.89 -3.85
C ARG A 61 16.58 2.96 -2.88
N THR A 62 16.05 1.84 -3.36
CA THR A 62 15.29 0.88 -2.55
C THR A 62 15.93 -0.50 -2.51
N SER A 63 17.21 -0.59 -2.87
CA SER A 63 17.95 -1.86 -2.95
C SER A 63 18.06 -2.58 -1.61
N ASP A 64 18.11 -1.84 -0.51
CA ASP A 64 18.18 -2.30 0.89
C ASP A 64 16.82 -2.72 1.47
N ILE A 65 15.71 -2.30 0.86
CA ILE A 65 14.38 -2.67 1.31
C ILE A 65 14.09 -4.14 0.94
N PRO A 66 13.72 -5.00 1.91
CA PRO A 66 13.43 -6.41 1.64
C PRO A 66 12.20 -6.58 0.77
N ASN A 67 12.19 -7.67 0.00
CA ASN A 67 11.00 -8.04 -0.78
C ASN A 67 9.94 -8.65 0.12
N ALA A 68 8.67 -8.35 -0.14
CA ALA A 68 7.55 -8.98 0.55
C ALA A 68 7.49 -10.48 0.26
N THR A 69 7.23 -11.28 1.29
CA THR A 69 7.08 -12.74 1.19
C THR A 69 5.72 -13.22 1.72
N ILE A 70 5.46 -14.52 1.57
CA ILE A 70 4.26 -15.15 2.14
C ILE A 70 4.31 -15.11 3.68
N GLU A 71 5.50 -15.27 4.26
CA GLU A 71 5.73 -15.26 5.71
C GLU A 71 5.45 -13.88 6.32
N ASP A 72 5.72 -12.79 5.58
CA ASP A 72 5.34 -11.45 6.00
C ASP A 72 3.83 -11.28 6.10
N MET A 73 3.10 -11.83 5.12
CA MET A 73 1.65 -11.81 5.11
C MET A 73 1.10 -12.69 6.26
N GLU A 74 1.69 -13.84 6.52
CA GLU A 74 1.31 -14.68 7.66
C GLU A 74 1.54 -13.98 9.01
N TRP A 75 2.71 -13.32 9.18
CA TRP A 75 3.11 -12.59 10.38
C TRP A 75 2.21 -11.38 10.69
N ALA A 76 1.81 -10.62 9.68
CA ALA A 76 1.05 -9.38 9.88
C ALA A 76 -0.43 -9.63 10.15
N ASN A 77 -1.05 -8.81 11.01
CA ASN A 77 -2.51 -8.76 11.23
C ASN A 77 -3.16 -7.52 10.61
N ALA A 78 -2.35 -6.60 10.09
CA ALA A 78 -2.78 -5.45 9.30
C ALA A 78 -1.93 -5.31 8.03
N TYR A 79 -2.57 -4.99 6.91
CA TYR A 79 -1.91 -4.74 5.64
C TYR A 79 -2.24 -3.34 5.10
N LEU A 80 -1.20 -2.61 4.71
CA LEU A 80 -1.33 -1.41 3.90
C LEU A 80 -0.70 -1.67 2.53
N ILE A 81 -1.53 -1.83 1.51
CA ILE A 81 -1.11 -2.15 0.14
C ILE A 81 -0.99 -0.87 -0.69
N ILE A 82 0.14 -0.67 -1.37
CA ILE A 82 0.39 0.57 -2.12
C ILE A 82 0.97 0.25 -3.50
N ALA A 83 0.28 0.62 -4.58
CA ALA A 83 0.81 0.42 -5.93
C ALA A 83 0.32 1.49 -6.91
N PRO A 84 1.07 1.79 -7.98
CA PRO A 84 0.59 2.67 -9.04
C PRO A 84 -0.52 1.99 -9.84
N THR A 85 -1.37 2.80 -10.45
CA THR A 85 -2.31 2.32 -11.47
C THR A 85 -1.58 1.86 -12.74
N ARG A 86 -2.15 0.85 -13.39
CA ARG A 86 -1.90 0.45 -14.78
C ARG A 86 -3.26 0.18 -15.41
N TYR A 87 -3.70 1.07 -16.30
CA TYR A 87 -4.99 0.98 -16.99
C TYR A 87 -6.19 0.81 -16.04
N GLY A 88 -6.19 1.49 -14.90
CA GLY A 88 -7.29 1.45 -13.92
C GLY A 88 -7.27 0.25 -12.98
N VAL A 89 -6.23 -0.58 -13.00
CA VAL A 89 -6.03 -1.69 -12.07
C VAL A 89 -4.61 -1.69 -11.48
N GLN A 90 -4.35 -2.58 -10.53
CA GLN A 90 -3.02 -2.79 -9.94
C GLN A 90 -1.94 -3.16 -10.98
N ALA A 91 -0.71 -2.72 -10.73
CA ALA A 91 0.45 -3.09 -11.55
C ALA A 91 0.70 -4.62 -11.54
N SER A 92 1.22 -5.16 -12.65
CA SER A 92 1.47 -6.61 -12.80
C SER A 92 2.45 -7.17 -11.76
N GLN A 93 3.42 -6.38 -11.30
CA GLN A 93 4.33 -6.75 -10.22
C GLN A 93 3.56 -7.04 -8.93
N MET A 94 2.66 -6.15 -8.54
CA MET A 94 1.81 -6.32 -7.36
C MET A 94 0.89 -7.54 -7.52
N ARG A 95 0.30 -7.70 -8.71
CA ARG A 95 -0.51 -8.89 -9.02
C ARG A 95 0.29 -10.18 -8.91
N SER A 96 1.51 -10.20 -9.44
CA SER A 96 2.41 -11.34 -9.38
C SER A 96 2.74 -11.73 -7.94
N PHE A 97 2.90 -10.78 -7.03
CA PHE A 97 3.08 -11.07 -5.59
C PHE A 97 1.81 -11.67 -4.98
N ILE A 98 0.64 -11.06 -5.24
CA ILE A 98 -0.65 -11.54 -4.76
C ILE A 98 -0.92 -12.99 -5.22
N ASP A 99 -0.56 -13.32 -6.46
CA ASP A 99 -0.74 -14.67 -7.00
C ASP A 99 0.14 -15.72 -6.30
N THR A 100 1.19 -15.31 -5.56
CA THR A 100 1.98 -16.25 -4.73
C THR A 100 1.29 -16.62 -3.42
N LEU A 101 0.27 -15.87 -2.98
CA LEU A 101 -0.39 -16.06 -1.68
C LEU A 101 -1.39 -17.22 -1.66
N GLY A 102 -1.56 -17.95 -2.76
CA GLY A 102 -2.50 -19.08 -2.89
C GLY A 102 -2.40 -20.13 -1.76
N PRO A 103 -1.19 -20.61 -1.38
CA PRO A 103 -1.05 -21.56 -0.28
C PRO A 103 -1.49 -21.01 1.08
N LEU A 104 -1.20 -19.73 1.35
CA LEU A 104 -1.61 -19.05 2.59
C LEU A 104 -3.12 -18.81 2.63
N TRP A 105 -3.70 -18.42 1.50
CA TRP A 105 -5.13 -18.28 1.31
C TRP A 105 -5.87 -19.61 1.54
N ALA A 106 -5.39 -20.70 0.95
CA ALA A 106 -6.04 -22.02 1.04
C ALA A 106 -6.14 -22.54 2.48
N LYS A 107 -5.20 -22.16 3.36
CA LYS A 107 -5.24 -22.48 4.80
C LYS A 107 -5.98 -21.44 5.67
N GLY A 108 -6.65 -20.46 5.06
CA GLY A 108 -7.36 -19.38 5.76
C GLY A 108 -6.44 -18.36 6.43
N GLY A 109 -5.13 -18.40 6.15
CA GLY A 109 -4.14 -17.59 6.86
C GLY A 109 -4.14 -16.10 6.48
N LEU A 110 -5.02 -15.65 5.59
CA LEU A 110 -5.26 -14.23 5.30
C LEU A 110 -6.57 -13.70 5.91
N ALA A 111 -7.40 -14.58 6.49
CA ALA A 111 -8.71 -14.23 7.01
C ALA A 111 -8.61 -13.32 8.24
N ASN A 112 -9.61 -12.45 8.42
CA ASN A 112 -9.80 -11.54 9.56
C ASN A 112 -8.68 -10.49 9.74
N LYS A 113 -7.74 -10.38 8.81
CA LYS A 113 -6.70 -9.33 8.86
C LYS A 113 -7.26 -8.01 8.37
N ALA A 114 -6.87 -6.91 8.99
CA ALA A 114 -7.30 -5.58 8.58
C ALA A 114 -6.54 -5.14 7.32
N VAL A 115 -7.23 -4.59 6.31
CA VAL A 115 -6.61 -4.21 5.03
C VAL A 115 -7.06 -2.85 4.55
N SER A 116 -6.09 -2.05 4.12
CA SER A 116 -6.30 -0.77 3.46
C SER A 116 -5.39 -0.65 2.24
N ALA A 117 -5.79 0.17 1.27
CA ALA A 117 -5.01 0.41 0.06
C ALA A 117 -4.79 1.91 -0.23
N MET A 118 -3.65 2.21 -0.86
CA MET A 118 -3.32 3.53 -1.41
C MET A 118 -2.80 3.37 -2.85
N THR A 119 -2.88 4.43 -3.65
CA THR A 119 -2.43 4.34 -5.04
C THR A 119 -1.84 5.64 -5.57
N SER A 120 -1.36 5.60 -6.82
CA SER A 120 -1.00 6.79 -7.57
C SER A 120 -1.29 6.62 -9.06
N ALA A 121 -1.53 7.74 -9.73
CA ALA A 121 -1.71 7.81 -11.17
C ALA A 121 -1.16 9.14 -11.69
N LYS A 122 -0.81 9.21 -12.98
CA LYS A 122 -0.41 10.49 -13.59
C LYS A 122 -1.58 11.49 -13.68
N ASN A 123 -2.78 10.98 -13.92
CA ASN A 123 -4.00 11.79 -14.05
C ASN A 123 -4.91 11.50 -12.86
N THR A 124 -5.53 12.54 -12.29
CA THR A 124 -6.42 12.44 -11.12
C THR A 124 -7.56 11.43 -11.34
N HIS A 125 -8.24 11.51 -12.49
CA HIS A 125 -9.30 10.57 -12.87
C HIS A 125 -8.80 9.40 -13.75
N GLY A 126 -7.49 9.15 -13.77
CA GLY A 126 -6.84 8.11 -14.59
C GLY A 126 -6.86 6.72 -13.97
N GLY A 127 -7.87 6.39 -13.16
CA GLY A 127 -8.00 5.09 -12.52
C GLY A 127 -7.51 5.00 -11.07
N GLN A 128 -7.35 6.12 -10.37
CA GLN A 128 -7.02 6.12 -8.94
C GLN A 128 -8.07 5.35 -8.11
N GLU A 129 -9.36 5.63 -8.31
CA GLU A 129 -10.45 4.96 -7.61
C GLU A 129 -10.56 3.47 -7.98
N SER A 130 -10.60 3.17 -9.29
CA SER A 130 -10.75 1.79 -9.78
C SER A 130 -9.59 0.87 -9.36
N THR A 131 -8.36 1.42 -9.25
CA THR A 131 -7.21 0.67 -8.75
C THR A 131 -7.40 0.27 -7.29
N LEU A 132 -7.88 1.17 -6.43
CA LEU A 132 -8.20 0.88 -5.03
C LEU A 132 -9.31 -0.16 -4.91
N LEU A 133 -10.37 -0.03 -5.70
CA LEU A 133 -11.44 -1.04 -5.75
C LEU A 133 -10.91 -2.43 -6.13
N SER A 134 -9.97 -2.51 -7.07
CA SER A 134 -9.37 -3.79 -7.47
C SER A 134 -8.60 -4.48 -6.33
N PHE A 135 -7.96 -3.72 -5.44
CA PHE A 135 -7.34 -4.26 -4.23
C PHE A 135 -8.38 -4.79 -3.26
N TYR A 136 -9.47 -4.06 -3.05
CA TYR A 136 -10.50 -4.49 -2.13
C TYR A 136 -11.27 -5.72 -2.61
N THR A 137 -11.47 -5.89 -3.92
CA THR A 137 -11.96 -7.17 -4.46
C THR A 137 -11.04 -8.32 -4.08
N THR A 138 -9.72 -8.13 -4.18
CA THR A 138 -8.74 -9.16 -3.77
C THR A 138 -8.84 -9.44 -2.26
N ALA A 139 -8.94 -8.40 -1.42
CA ALA A 139 -9.05 -8.53 0.03
C ALA A 139 -10.34 -9.25 0.46
N MET A 140 -11.45 -9.07 -0.26
CA MET A 140 -12.69 -9.81 0.00
C MET A 140 -12.51 -11.33 -0.15
N HIS A 141 -11.77 -11.77 -1.19
CA HIS A 141 -11.47 -13.20 -1.38
C HIS A 141 -10.58 -13.77 -0.28
N TRP A 142 -9.78 -12.93 0.39
CA TRP A 142 -8.97 -13.34 1.54
C TRP A 142 -9.79 -13.53 2.81
N GLY A 143 -11.05 -13.10 2.83
CA GLY A 143 -11.83 -12.99 4.08
C GLY A 143 -11.27 -11.90 5.01
N ALA A 144 -10.57 -10.91 4.45
CA ALA A 144 -9.98 -9.81 5.18
C ALA A 144 -11.02 -8.71 5.48
N ILE A 145 -10.72 -7.88 6.48
CA ILE A 145 -11.59 -6.78 6.91
C ILE A 145 -11.09 -5.50 6.25
N VAL A 146 -11.89 -4.95 5.33
CA VAL A 146 -11.55 -3.71 4.62
C VAL A 146 -11.72 -2.50 5.54
N VAL A 147 -10.64 -1.72 5.67
CA VAL A 147 -10.53 -0.53 6.53
C VAL A 147 -10.14 0.69 5.69
N SER A 148 -11.01 1.09 4.75
CA SER A 148 -10.81 2.30 3.94
C SER A 148 -10.95 3.57 4.80
N PRO A 149 -10.31 4.71 4.46
CA PRO A 149 -10.37 5.91 5.29
C PRO A 149 -11.79 6.48 5.38
N GLY A 150 -12.61 6.30 4.33
CA GLY A 150 -13.87 7.03 4.20
C GLY A 150 -13.62 8.54 4.29
N TYR A 151 -14.61 9.29 4.77
CA TYR A 151 -14.48 10.72 5.05
C TYR A 151 -14.34 11.00 6.54
N THR A 152 -13.53 10.19 7.23
CA THR A 152 -13.46 10.19 8.70
C THR A 152 -12.52 11.24 9.30
N ASP A 153 -11.88 12.06 8.46
CA ASP A 153 -11.02 13.16 8.87
C ASP A 153 -11.02 14.30 7.81
N PRO A 154 -10.95 15.58 8.22
CA PRO A 154 -10.89 16.71 7.28
C PRO A 154 -9.77 16.64 6.25
N SER A 155 -8.63 16.02 6.59
CA SER A 155 -7.50 15.85 5.66
C SER A 155 -7.89 15.05 4.41
N ILE A 156 -8.84 14.13 4.51
CA ILE A 156 -9.32 13.37 3.35
C ILE A 156 -10.04 14.28 2.35
N TYR A 157 -10.87 15.21 2.84
CA TYR A 157 -11.52 16.20 1.98
C TYR A 157 -10.49 17.12 1.34
N ALA A 158 -9.55 17.62 2.14
CA ALA A 158 -8.49 18.52 1.68
C ALA A 158 -7.59 17.85 0.62
N SER A 159 -7.34 16.54 0.73
CA SER A 159 -6.51 15.79 -0.22
C SER A 159 -7.26 15.32 -1.48
N GLY A 160 -8.43 15.90 -1.79
CA GLY A 160 -9.22 15.57 -2.98
C GLY A 160 -10.39 14.61 -2.76
N GLY A 161 -10.63 14.15 -1.52
CA GLY A 161 -11.88 13.50 -1.15
C GLY A 161 -12.06 12.07 -1.65
N ASN A 162 -11.02 11.24 -1.63
CA ASN A 162 -11.11 9.83 -2.04
C ASN A 162 -11.39 8.90 -0.83
N PRO A 163 -12.63 8.36 -0.68
CA PRO A 163 -13.00 7.56 0.49
C PRO A 163 -12.48 6.11 0.41
N TYR A 164 -12.08 5.65 -0.78
CA TYR A 164 -11.56 4.30 -0.98
C TYR A 164 -10.14 4.18 -0.43
N GLY A 165 -9.36 5.26 -0.44
CA GLY A 165 -7.97 5.27 -0.02
C GLY A 165 -7.25 6.50 -0.55
N TYR A 166 -6.18 6.93 0.12
CA TYR A 166 -5.35 8.02 -0.36
C TYR A 166 -4.80 7.68 -1.74
N SER A 167 -4.94 8.62 -2.67
CA SER A 167 -4.45 8.52 -4.03
C SER A 167 -3.67 9.76 -4.42
N HIS A 168 -2.48 9.56 -5.00
CA HIS A 168 -1.58 10.66 -5.32
C HIS A 168 -1.42 10.87 -6.82
N THR A 169 -1.49 12.11 -7.26
CA THR A 169 -1.20 12.49 -8.65
C THR A 169 0.31 12.57 -8.84
N GLN A 170 0.87 11.73 -9.71
CA GLN A 170 2.32 11.69 -9.94
C GLN A 170 2.84 13.06 -10.36
N GLY A 171 3.86 13.55 -9.66
CA GLY A 171 4.48 14.86 -9.92
C GLY A 171 3.93 15.99 -9.04
N ALA A 172 2.86 15.75 -8.28
CA ALA A 172 2.46 16.66 -7.21
C ALA A 172 3.39 16.50 -5.99
N ASP A 173 3.41 17.53 -5.15
CA ASP A 173 4.19 17.53 -3.92
C ASP A 173 3.48 16.73 -2.81
N PHE A 174 4.26 16.12 -1.93
CA PHE A 174 3.76 15.54 -0.68
C PHE A 174 3.72 16.62 0.41
N ASP A 175 2.82 17.58 0.22
CA ASP A 175 2.57 18.67 1.15
C ASP A 175 1.94 18.19 2.48
N GLU A 176 1.65 19.13 3.39
CA GLU A 176 1.08 18.81 4.69
C GLU A 176 -0.29 18.12 4.58
N VAL A 177 -1.08 18.47 3.56
CA VAL A 177 -2.40 17.88 3.30
C VAL A 177 -2.26 16.41 2.89
N ALA A 178 -1.38 16.13 1.93
CA ALA A 178 -1.03 14.78 1.50
C ALA A 178 -0.54 13.93 2.68
N ARG A 179 0.38 14.49 3.47
CA ARG A 179 0.96 13.78 4.63
C ARG A 179 -0.10 13.50 5.70
N ALA A 180 -0.99 14.45 5.98
CA ALA A 180 -2.07 14.28 6.95
C ALA A 180 -3.05 13.17 6.51
N ALA A 181 -3.45 13.12 5.24
CA ALA A 181 -4.35 12.09 4.74
C ALA A 181 -3.74 10.68 4.81
N ILE A 182 -2.45 10.53 4.44
CA ILE A 182 -1.71 9.25 4.57
C ILE A 182 -1.62 8.83 6.05
N GLN A 183 -1.27 9.77 6.93
CA GLN A 183 -1.15 9.53 8.37
C GLN A 183 -2.48 9.10 8.98
N HIS A 184 -3.57 9.78 8.63
CA HIS A 184 -4.91 9.45 9.10
C HIS A 184 -5.30 8.02 8.70
N GLN A 185 -5.22 7.69 7.40
CA GLN A 185 -5.58 6.36 6.91
C GLN A 185 -4.73 5.26 7.58
N THR A 186 -3.43 5.49 7.76
CA THR A 186 -2.52 4.55 8.43
C THR A 186 -2.91 4.36 9.90
N THR A 187 -3.15 5.46 10.62
CA THR A 187 -3.55 5.44 12.04
C THR A 187 -4.89 4.74 12.23
N ARG A 188 -5.85 5.00 11.34
CA ARG A 188 -7.16 4.35 11.37
C ARG A 188 -7.04 2.85 11.13
N LEU A 189 -6.23 2.42 10.17
CA LEU A 189 -5.97 0.99 9.92
C LEU A 189 -5.45 0.31 11.18
N VAL A 190 -4.40 0.86 11.80
CA VAL A 190 -3.80 0.32 13.03
C VAL A 190 -4.80 0.31 14.19
N SER A 191 -5.58 1.38 14.36
CA SER A 191 -6.59 1.49 15.42
C SER A 191 -7.67 0.41 15.29
N VAL A 192 -8.15 0.13 14.07
CA VAL A 192 -9.12 -0.93 13.83
C VAL A 192 -8.49 -2.30 14.03
N ALA A 193 -7.28 -2.54 13.50
CA ALA A 193 -6.55 -3.80 13.71
C ALA A 193 -6.38 -4.11 15.20
N ARG A 194 -6.06 -3.09 16.02
CA ARG A 194 -5.93 -3.25 17.48
C ARG A 194 -7.23 -3.69 18.16
N LYS A 195 -8.40 -3.30 17.63
CA LYS A 195 -9.71 -3.70 18.16
C LYS A 195 -10.13 -5.12 17.75
N LEU A 196 -9.46 -5.69 16.75
CA LEU A 196 -9.70 -7.05 16.26
C LEU A 196 -8.81 -8.09 16.96
N LEU A 197 -7.78 -7.64 17.69
CA LEU A 197 -6.93 -8.45 18.56
C LEU A 197 -7.72 -8.88 19.80
#